data_AF-A0A835D1J6-F1
#
_entry.id   AF-A0A835D1J6-F1
#
_cell.length_a   1.000
_cell.length_b   1.000
_cell.length_c   1.000
_cell.angle_alpha   90.00
_cell.angle_beta   90.00
_cell.angle_gamma   90.00
#
_symmetry.space_group_name_H-M   'P 1'
#
loop_
_entity.id
_entity.type
_entity.pdbx_description
1 polymer ?
#
loop_
_entity_poly.entity_id
_entity_poly.type
_entity_poly.pdbx_seq_one_letter_code
_entity_poly.pdbx_strand_id
1 'polypeptide(L)'
;MSSGSSQRIFQLRLDPLTGNSEWVVVEEFEDAENSPKALLSSTSYLDMLNDSRRNRAFREAIEKTVKNPCHVLDIGAGTGLLSMMAARAMDASDAKEYGSTKGTISACEAYLPMVKLMRKVLRGNDMDKKIRVLHKRSDELKVGADLASHADILVSEILDSELLGEGLIPTLQHAHDMLLVENPRTVPYRATTYGQLVESTFLWKLHDLYNNEAEASDGMHLAPAGLKMIIRVKPQQYAMHCDALSDEIRLLSEPFKIFEFDFWKRPDSNGETELLIKATGDGRVHAIISWWVLQLDSEGSIFYSTAPRWINLPFNTEELQTHFPSELREFDVLLKSAADWCDHWKQCVWFIPGKGMCVSKDEQVHFEAVHNDTSVSYNLKSDDLKIDPGHYDFHTRECQLILSPERIAIYGDREWRFSMSTAIRNALQQKGSSLCVVADDSVFLTVLIAYISKTSQIISMFPGLQEKGTQYLQVVADANGFSMDRVKVYGKKKMYLTMDDTDHKKVDLLIGEPFYYGHEGMLPWQNLRF
;
A
#
# COMPACT_ATOMS: atom_id res chain seq x y z
N MET A 1 15.38 -40.15 -13.77
CA MET A 1 14.83 -39.33 -12.68
C MET A 1 14.86 -37.89 -13.15
N SER A 2 13.71 -37.38 -13.60
CA SER A 2 13.57 -35.99 -14.03
C SER A 2 13.55 -35.11 -12.79
N SER A 3 14.54 -34.24 -12.63
CA SER A 3 14.49 -33.19 -11.60
C SER A 3 13.42 -32.19 -12.03
N GLY A 4 12.23 -32.26 -11.43
CA GLY A 4 11.20 -31.24 -11.59
C GLY A 4 11.78 -29.89 -11.17
N SER A 5 11.83 -28.96 -12.11
CA SER A 5 12.24 -27.57 -11.85
C SER A 5 11.13 -26.90 -11.05
N SER A 6 11.28 -26.77 -9.73
CA SER A 6 10.40 -25.91 -8.94
C SER A 6 10.54 -24.47 -9.43
N GLN A 7 9.43 -23.86 -9.85
CA GLN A 7 9.43 -22.44 -10.21
C GLN A 7 9.21 -21.63 -8.93
N ARG A 8 10.19 -20.79 -8.59
CA ARG A 8 10.06 -19.82 -7.50
C ARG A 8 9.52 -18.53 -8.08
N ILE A 9 8.32 -18.14 -7.66
CA ILE A 9 7.64 -16.92 -8.06
C ILE A 9 7.61 -15.99 -6.86
N PHE A 10 8.09 -14.77 -7.01
CA PHE A 10 7.98 -13.77 -5.97
C PHE A 10 6.70 -12.98 -6.21
N GLN A 11 5.81 -12.98 -5.23
CA GLN A 11 4.57 -12.23 -5.29
C GLN A 11 4.55 -11.30 -4.09
N LEU A 12 4.36 -10.00 -4.34
CA LEU A 12 3.90 -9.09 -3.32
C LEU A 12 2.48 -9.55 -2.93
N ARG A 13 2.36 -10.24 -1.79
CA ARG A 13 1.07 -10.61 -1.23
C ARG A 13 0.80 -9.70 -0.06
N LEU A 14 -0.40 -9.13 -0.04
CA LEU A 14 -0.96 -8.67 1.21
C LEU A 14 -1.24 -9.92 2.05
N ASP A 15 -0.53 -10.09 3.16
CA ASP A 15 -0.87 -11.10 4.15
C ASP A 15 -2.24 -10.73 4.73
N PRO A 16 -3.28 -11.56 4.52
CA PRO A 16 -4.64 -11.23 4.97
C PRO A 16 -4.78 -11.25 6.50
N LEU A 17 -3.83 -11.83 7.24
CA LEU A 17 -3.87 -11.90 8.70
C LEU A 17 -3.14 -10.73 9.35
N THR A 18 -2.03 -10.28 8.75
CA THR A 18 -1.20 -9.19 9.30
C THR A 18 -1.40 -7.86 8.55
N GLY A 19 -2.04 -7.87 7.39
CA GLY A 19 -2.16 -6.74 6.47
C GLY A 19 -0.82 -6.23 5.94
N ASN A 20 0.28 -6.97 6.12
CA ASN A 20 1.60 -6.59 5.60
C ASN A 20 1.66 -6.93 4.11
N SER A 21 2.26 -6.06 3.31
CA SER A 21 2.70 -6.45 1.97
C SER A 21 4.02 -7.21 2.12
N GLU A 22 4.01 -8.50 1.85
CA GLU A 22 5.18 -9.37 1.93
C GLU A 22 5.54 -9.89 0.55
N TRP A 23 6.82 -9.78 0.17
CA TRP A 23 7.36 -10.47 -0.99
C TRP A 23 7.56 -11.95 -0.64
N VAL A 24 6.55 -12.77 -0.89
CA VAL A 24 6.62 -14.21 -0.64
C VAL A 24 7.10 -14.96 -1.87
N VAL A 25 8.00 -15.92 -1.62
CA VAL A 25 8.45 -16.89 -2.61
C VAL A 25 7.42 -18.01 -2.68
N VAL A 26 6.56 -17.96 -3.69
CA VAL A 26 5.64 -19.03 -4.03
C VAL A 26 6.39 -20.06 -4.87
N GLU A 27 6.61 -21.26 -4.31
CA GLU A 27 7.08 -22.40 -5.11
C GLU A 27 5.87 -22.99 -5.85
N GLU A 28 5.78 -22.77 -7.16
CA GLU A 28 4.82 -23.47 -8.02
C GLU A 28 5.29 -24.92 -8.18
N PHE A 29 4.63 -25.84 -7.48
CA PHE A 29 4.63 -27.25 -7.83
C PHE A 29 3.60 -27.48 -8.94
N GLU A 30 3.98 -28.14 -10.03
CA GLU A 30 3.11 -28.39 -11.20
C GLU A 30 1.79 -29.14 -10.86
N ASP A 31 1.65 -29.71 -9.66
CA ASP A 31 0.54 -30.59 -9.26
C ASP A 31 -0.43 -30.02 -8.19
N ALA A 32 -0.34 -28.75 -7.79
CA ALA A 32 -1.28 -28.20 -6.80
C ALA A 32 -2.48 -27.49 -7.48
N GLU A 33 -3.53 -28.26 -7.81
CA GLU A 33 -4.81 -27.81 -8.40
C GLU A 33 -5.51 -26.66 -7.63
N ASN A 34 -5.07 -26.30 -6.43
CA ASN A 34 -5.69 -25.28 -5.56
C ASN A 34 -4.76 -24.12 -5.14
N SER A 35 -3.58 -23.96 -5.76
CA SER A 35 -2.75 -22.77 -5.54
C SER A 35 -3.06 -21.70 -6.61
N PRO A 36 -3.36 -20.44 -6.25
CA PRO A 36 -3.60 -19.41 -7.25
C PRO A 36 -2.29 -19.16 -8.00
N LYS A 37 -2.24 -19.62 -9.26
CA LYS A 37 -1.20 -19.25 -10.21
C LYS A 37 -1.16 -17.72 -10.25
N ALA A 38 0.00 -17.14 -9.94
CA ALA A 38 0.19 -15.70 -10.11
C ALA A 38 0.13 -15.43 -11.61
N LEU A 39 -1.05 -15.07 -12.10
CA LEU A 39 -1.26 -14.80 -13.51
C LEU A 39 -0.64 -13.45 -13.83
N LEU A 40 0.06 -13.34 -14.96
CA LEU A 40 0.50 -12.07 -15.52
C LEU A 40 -0.64 -11.03 -15.57
N SER A 41 -1.89 -11.48 -15.69
CA SER A 41 -3.08 -10.62 -15.71
C SER A 41 -3.40 -9.90 -14.40
N SER A 42 -2.82 -10.30 -13.26
CA SER A 42 -3.01 -9.63 -11.97
C SER A 42 -1.85 -8.70 -11.60
N THR A 43 -0.95 -8.43 -12.54
CA THR A 43 0.19 -7.53 -12.35
C THR A 43 -0.11 -6.13 -12.87
N SER A 44 0.63 -5.13 -12.40
CA SER A 44 0.55 -3.74 -12.86
C SER A 44 1.23 -3.50 -14.22
N TYR A 45 1.88 -4.50 -14.84
CA TYR A 45 2.69 -4.31 -16.07
C TYR A 45 1.90 -3.64 -17.21
N LEU A 46 0.62 -4.00 -17.40
CA LEU A 46 -0.17 -3.40 -18.48
C LEU A 46 -0.46 -1.92 -18.23
N ASP A 47 -0.78 -1.55 -17.00
CA ASP A 47 -1.01 -0.16 -16.61
C ASP A 47 0.28 0.66 -16.74
N MET A 48 1.41 0.13 -16.25
CA MET A 48 2.74 0.73 -16.40
C MET A 48 3.15 0.96 -17.86
N LEU A 49 2.80 0.03 -18.76
CA LEU A 49 3.08 0.16 -20.19
C LEU A 49 2.16 1.18 -20.88
N ASN A 50 0.96 1.40 -20.35
CA ASN A 50 0.04 2.42 -20.86
C ASN A 50 0.30 3.82 -20.28
N ASP A 51 1.10 3.93 -19.23
CA ASP A 51 1.59 5.23 -18.72
C ASP A 51 2.59 5.86 -19.70
N SER A 52 2.03 6.59 -20.66
CA SER A 52 2.79 7.27 -21.72
C SER A 52 3.68 8.39 -21.18
N ARG A 53 3.32 9.00 -20.05
CA ARG A 53 4.11 10.07 -19.42
C ARG A 53 5.35 9.48 -18.76
N ARG A 54 5.20 8.42 -17.96
CA ARG A 54 6.31 7.64 -17.39
C ARG A 54 7.25 7.19 -18.50
N ASN A 55 6.71 6.52 -19.51
CA ASN A 55 7.50 5.97 -20.61
C ASN A 55 8.26 7.06 -21.39
N ARG A 56 7.66 8.23 -21.57
CA ARG A 56 8.31 9.39 -22.20
C ARG A 56 9.45 9.94 -21.34
N ALA A 57 9.18 10.18 -20.07
CA ALA A 57 10.15 10.77 -19.16
C ALA A 57 11.38 9.86 -18.98
N PHE A 58 11.18 8.56 -18.78
CA PHE A 58 12.28 7.59 -18.72
C PHE A 58 13.08 7.54 -20.02
N ARG A 59 12.41 7.52 -21.19
CA ARG A 59 13.11 7.53 -22.49
C ARG A 59 14.00 8.75 -22.63
N GLU A 60 13.47 9.95 -22.39
CA GLU A 60 14.21 11.21 -22.52
C GLU A 60 15.41 11.24 -21.57
N ALA A 61 15.25 10.78 -20.33
CA ALA A 61 16.32 10.72 -19.34
C ALA A 61 17.40 9.68 -19.71
N ILE A 62 17.00 8.51 -20.23
CA ILE A 62 17.92 7.48 -20.71
C ILE A 62 18.70 8.00 -21.93
N GLU A 63 18.04 8.61 -22.90
CA GLU A 63 18.68 9.21 -24.09
C GLU A 63 19.67 10.32 -23.70
N LYS A 64 19.35 11.12 -22.68
CA LYS A 64 20.24 12.14 -22.14
C LYS A 64 21.44 11.54 -21.39
N THR A 65 21.28 10.38 -20.77
CA THR A 65 22.32 9.76 -19.93
C THR A 65 23.26 8.86 -20.76
N VAL A 66 22.72 8.10 -21.71
CA VAL A 66 23.48 7.18 -22.57
C VAL A 66 24.03 7.93 -23.79
N LYS A 67 25.13 8.67 -23.61
CA LYS A 67 25.76 9.49 -24.66
C LYS A 67 26.90 8.81 -25.41
N ASN A 68 27.57 7.86 -24.78
CA ASN A 68 28.74 7.15 -25.31
C ASN A 68 28.58 5.64 -25.03
N PRO A 69 29.28 4.78 -25.77
CA PRO A 69 29.30 3.35 -25.49
C PRO A 69 29.79 3.06 -24.07
N CYS A 70 28.94 2.38 -23.29
CA CYS A 70 29.20 2.05 -21.88
C CYS A 70 28.44 0.78 -21.49
N HIS A 71 28.58 0.34 -20.24
CA HIS A 71 27.78 -0.74 -19.69
C HIS A 71 26.57 -0.19 -18.94
N VAL A 72 25.37 -0.47 -19.45
CA VAL A 72 24.09 -0.17 -18.79
C VAL A 72 23.56 -1.42 -18.08
N LEU A 73 23.15 -1.28 -16.82
CA LEU A 73 22.45 -2.30 -16.05
C LEU A 73 21.01 -1.86 -15.79
N ASP A 74 20.04 -2.63 -16.27
CA ASP A 74 18.60 -2.45 -16.03
C ASP A 74 18.15 -3.46 -14.96
N ILE A 75 17.80 -2.97 -13.77
CA ILE A 75 17.33 -3.79 -12.64
C ILE A 75 15.80 -3.71 -12.54
N GLY A 76 15.14 -4.87 -12.54
CA GLY A 76 13.68 -4.94 -12.59
C GLY A 76 13.17 -4.76 -14.01
N ALA A 77 13.82 -5.41 -14.98
CA ALA A 77 13.65 -5.08 -16.39
C ALA A 77 12.24 -5.31 -16.94
N GLY A 78 11.41 -6.14 -16.29
CA GLY A 78 10.03 -6.40 -16.70
C GLY A 78 9.96 -6.89 -18.15
N THR A 79 9.36 -6.09 -19.04
CA THR A 79 9.27 -6.39 -20.47
C THR A 79 10.53 -6.07 -21.27
N GLY A 80 11.52 -5.44 -20.66
CA GLY A 80 12.73 -4.91 -21.28
C GLY A 80 12.56 -3.54 -21.91
N LEU A 81 11.48 -2.80 -21.59
CA LEU A 81 11.21 -1.48 -22.19
C LEU A 81 12.36 -0.49 -22.00
N LEU A 82 12.85 -0.34 -20.76
CA LEU A 82 13.93 0.59 -20.43
C LEU A 82 15.26 0.15 -21.07
N SER A 83 15.57 -1.15 -21.02
CA SER A 83 16.68 -1.75 -21.78
C SER A 83 16.63 -1.44 -23.29
N MET A 84 15.45 -1.51 -23.92
CA MET A 84 15.29 -1.16 -25.34
C MET A 84 15.51 0.33 -25.61
N MET A 85 15.07 1.22 -24.71
CA MET A 85 15.37 2.65 -24.79
C MET A 85 16.88 2.90 -24.70
N ALA A 86 17.57 2.23 -23.77
CA ALA A 86 19.02 2.31 -23.64
C ALA A 86 19.75 1.78 -24.90
N ALA A 87 19.25 0.71 -25.51
CA ALA A 87 19.82 0.15 -26.75
C ALA A 87 19.74 1.14 -27.90
N ARG A 88 18.59 1.80 -28.07
CA ARG A 88 18.41 2.84 -29.10
C ARG A 88 19.31 4.05 -28.86
N ALA A 89 19.41 4.51 -27.62
CA ALA A 89 20.29 5.62 -27.27
C ALA A 89 21.77 5.29 -27.55
N MET A 90 22.19 4.07 -27.22
CA MET A 90 23.53 3.56 -27.48
C MET A 90 23.83 3.48 -28.99
N ASP A 91 22.94 2.92 -29.80
CA ASP A 91 23.12 2.87 -31.27
C ASP A 91 23.23 4.28 -31.89
N ALA A 92 22.45 5.25 -31.40
CA ALA A 92 22.49 6.63 -31.87
C ALA A 92 23.81 7.34 -31.51
N SER A 93 24.48 6.92 -30.44
CA SER A 93 25.81 7.39 -30.06
C SER A 93 26.94 6.73 -30.86
N ASP A 94 26.87 5.42 -31.11
CA ASP A 94 27.86 4.66 -31.88
C ASP A 94 28.02 5.18 -33.32
N ALA A 95 26.94 5.72 -33.92
CA ALA A 95 26.99 6.31 -35.25
C ALA A 95 27.87 7.57 -35.36
N LYS A 96 28.28 8.17 -34.22
CA LYS A 96 29.03 9.44 -34.19
C LYS A 96 30.55 9.25 -34.00
N GLU A 97 31.03 8.09 -33.56
CA GLU A 97 32.46 7.84 -33.33
C GLU A 97 32.94 6.56 -34.04
N TYR A 98 33.73 6.74 -35.10
CA TYR A 98 34.33 5.65 -35.85
C TYR A 98 35.50 5.05 -35.04
N GLY A 99 35.25 4.00 -34.26
CA GLY A 99 36.31 3.21 -33.59
C GLY A 99 36.14 2.90 -32.10
N SER A 100 34.99 3.22 -31.49
CA SER A 100 34.75 2.93 -30.06
C SER A 100 34.39 1.47 -29.78
N THR A 101 34.75 0.97 -28.59
CA THR A 101 34.32 -0.32 -28.05
C THR A 101 32.80 -0.38 -27.95
N LYS A 102 32.17 -1.43 -28.47
CA LYS A 102 30.71 -1.60 -28.45
C LYS A 102 30.18 -1.63 -27.02
N GLY A 103 29.23 -0.75 -26.70
CA GLY A 103 28.57 -0.72 -25.41
C GLY A 103 27.76 -1.99 -25.14
N THR A 104 27.44 -2.26 -23.88
CA THR A 104 26.71 -3.47 -23.46
C THR A 104 25.53 -3.11 -22.58
N ILE A 105 24.41 -3.80 -22.76
CA ILE A 105 23.21 -3.63 -21.93
C ILE A 105 22.90 -4.97 -21.28
N SER A 106 22.82 -4.98 -19.95
CA SER A 106 22.41 -6.14 -19.15
C SER A 106 21.10 -5.83 -18.47
N ALA A 107 20.13 -6.73 -18.60
CA ALA A 107 18.80 -6.58 -18.01
C ALA A 107 18.55 -7.76 -17.07
N CYS A 108 18.28 -7.51 -15.79
CA CYS A 108 17.90 -8.56 -14.85
C CYS A 108 16.43 -8.48 -14.46
N GLU A 109 15.80 -9.64 -14.39
CA GLU A 109 14.41 -9.82 -14.00
C GLU A 109 14.30 -11.14 -13.24
N ALA A 110 13.68 -11.09 -12.06
CA ALA A 110 13.55 -12.22 -11.15
C ALA A 110 12.37 -13.12 -11.52
N TYR A 111 11.33 -12.56 -12.14
CA TYR A 111 10.10 -13.29 -12.45
C TYR A 111 10.19 -13.98 -13.83
N LEU A 112 10.36 -15.31 -13.82
CA LEU A 112 10.58 -16.11 -15.03
C LEU A 112 9.56 -15.88 -16.17
N PRO A 113 8.24 -15.78 -15.93
CA PRO A 113 7.28 -15.46 -16.98
C PRO A 113 7.59 -14.13 -17.68
N MET A 114 8.04 -13.11 -16.94
CA MET A 114 8.47 -11.83 -17.52
C MET A 114 9.77 -11.95 -18.29
N VAL A 115 10.75 -12.72 -17.82
CA VAL A 115 11.95 -13.02 -18.62
C VAL A 115 11.59 -13.67 -19.96
N LYS A 116 10.68 -14.65 -19.94
CA LYS A 116 10.21 -15.33 -21.17
C LYS A 116 9.50 -14.36 -22.10
N LEU A 117 8.68 -13.45 -21.55
CA LEU A 117 8.00 -12.39 -22.31
C LEU A 117 9.02 -11.39 -22.90
N MET A 118 9.92 -10.84 -22.09
CA MET A 118 10.98 -9.92 -22.50
C MET A 118 11.78 -10.49 -23.66
N ARG A 119 12.23 -11.74 -23.60
CA ARG A 119 12.96 -12.36 -24.74
C ARG A 119 12.16 -12.38 -26.04
N LYS A 120 10.84 -12.57 -25.97
CA LYS A 120 9.96 -12.51 -27.16
C LYS A 120 9.80 -11.06 -27.65
N VAL A 121 9.60 -10.11 -26.75
CA VAL A 121 9.52 -8.67 -27.06
C VAL A 121 10.79 -8.19 -27.74
N LEU A 122 11.96 -8.54 -27.19
CA LEU A 122 13.26 -8.17 -27.74
C LEU A 122 13.48 -8.74 -29.16
N ARG A 123 13.10 -10.02 -29.39
CA ARG A 123 13.16 -10.61 -30.74
C ARG A 123 12.21 -9.92 -31.71
N GLY A 124 11.00 -9.58 -31.28
CA GLY A 124 10.03 -8.84 -32.09
C GLY A 124 10.47 -7.41 -32.42
N ASN A 125 11.49 -6.88 -31.73
CA ASN A 125 12.08 -5.56 -31.97
C ASN A 125 13.53 -5.63 -32.49
N ASP A 126 14.02 -6.81 -32.90
CA ASP A 126 15.39 -7.02 -33.39
C ASP A 126 16.51 -6.58 -32.42
N MET A 127 16.27 -6.70 -31.12
CA MET A 127 17.18 -6.27 -30.04
C MET A 127 17.70 -7.43 -29.17
N ASP A 128 17.35 -8.68 -29.47
CA ASP A 128 17.74 -9.85 -28.69
C ASP A 128 19.26 -10.10 -28.66
N LYS A 129 19.99 -9.61 -29.66
CA LYS A 129 21.47 -9.63 -29.71
C LYS A 129 22.13 -8.41 -29.07
N LYS A 130 21.35 -7.37 -28.72
CA LYS A 130 21.86 -6.11 -28.14
C LYS A 130 21.77 -6.09 -26.62
N ILE A 131 20.76 -6.78 -26.07
CA ILE A 131 20.46 -6.78 -24.64
C ILE A 131 20.68 -8.17 -24.07
N ARG A 132 21.57 -8.29 -23.09
CA ARG A 132 21.80 -9.54 -22.37
C ARG A 132 20.79 -9.69 -21.24
N VAL A 133 19.88 -10.64 -21.40
CA VAL A 133 18.83 -10.95 -20.43
C VAL A 133 19.29 -11.97 -19.38
N LEU A 134 19.23 -11.59 -18.10
CA LEU A 134 19.62 -12.37 -16.93
C LEU A 134 18.37 -12.72 -16.10
N HIS A 135 18.09 -14.01 -15.90
CA HIS A 135 17.00 -14.47 -15.03
C HIS A 135 17.53 -14.65 -13.61
N LYS A 136 17.65 -13.54 -12.90
CA LYS A 136 18.21 -13.43 -11.55
C LYS A 136 17.68 -12.17 -10.89
N ARG A 137 17.58 -12.16 -9.57
CA ARG A 137 17.51 -10.92 -8.80
C ARG A 137 18.84 -10.17 -8.90
N SER A 138 18.81 -8.86 -8.71
CA SER A 138 20.03 -8.04 -8.69
C SER A 138 21.03 -8.50 -7.63
N ASP A 139 20.56 -8.89 -6.44
CA ASP A 139 21.37 -9.41 -5.32
C ASP A 139 21.98 -10.80 -5.54
N GLU A 140 21.66 -11.46 -6.65
CA GLU A 140 22.25 -12.73 -7.07
C GLU A 140 23.29 -12.56 -8.20
N LEU A 141 23.43 -11.35 -8.75
CA LEU A 141 24.37 -11.05 -9.83
C LEU A 141 25.80 -10.92 -9.31
N LYS A 142 26.76 -11.43 -10.07
CA LYS A 142 28.19 -11.30 -9.77
C LYS A 142 28.97 -10.77 -10.96
N VAL A 143 29.79 -9.73 -10.74
CA VAL A 143 30.78 -9.28 -11.71
C VAL A 143 31.87 -10.35 -11.89
N GLY A 144 32.28 -10.59 -13.14
CA GLY A 144 33.17 -11.67 -13.55
C GLY A 144 32.49 -13.01 -13.87
N ALA A 145 31.23 -13.21 -13.43
CA ALA A 145 30.46 -14.42 -13.72
C ALA A 145 29.20 -14.13 -14.55
N ASP A 146 28.32 -13.27 -14.04
CA ASP A 146 27.12 -12.84 -14.72
C ASP A 146 27.37 -11.56 -15.51
N LEU A 147 28.09 -10.60 -14.92
CA LEU A 147 28.46 -9.33 -15.55
C LEU A 147 29.92 -9.34 -15.99
N ALA A 148 30.25 -8.80 -17.18
CA ALA A 148 31.65 -8.76 -17.65
C ALA A 148 32.47 -7.72 -16.87
N SER A 149 31.83 -6.60 -16.52
CA SER A 149 32.38 -5.49 -15.74
C SER A 149 31.29 -4.92 -14.82
N HIS A 150 31.69 -4.03 -13.93
CA HIS A 150 30.75 -3.15 -13.24
C HIS A 150 30.08 -2.22 -14.26
N ALA A 151 28.82 -1.86 -14.01
CA ALA A 151 28.05 -1.01 -14.91
C ALA A 151 28.30 0.48 -14.64
N ASP A 152 28.39 1.26 -15.73
CA ASP A 152 28.58 2.72 -15.70
C ASP A 152 27.26 3.47 -15.46
N ILE A 153 26.15 2.85 -15.90
CA ILE A 153 24.80 3.42 -15.80
C ILE A 153 23.86 2.40 -15.16
N LEU A 154 23.19 2.80 -14.08
CA LEU A 154 22.04 2.10 -13.53
C LEU A 154 20.75 2.68 -14.12
N VAL A 155 19.90 1.81 -14.66
CA VAL A 155 18.50 2.12 -14.95
C VAL A 155 17.65 1.21 -14.09
N SER A 156 16.66 1.75 -13.39
CA SER A 156 15.77 0.92 -12.59
C SER A 156 14.44 1.60 -12.34
N GLU A 157 13.38 0.81 -12.33
CA GLU A 157 12.05 1.21 -11.89
C GLU A 157 11.49 0.06 -11.05
N ILE A 158 11.74 0.13 -9.75
CA ILE A 158 11.28 -0.79 -8.71
C ILE A 158 10.66 0.04 -7.58
N LEU A 159 9.62 0.79 -7.92
CA LEU A 159 9.00 1.78 -7.05
C LEU A 159 7.51 1.44 -6.89
N ASP A 160 6.99 1.58 -5.68
CA ASP A 160 5.55 1.54 -5.42
C ASP A 160 5.00 2.91 -5.03
N SER A 161 3.74 2.96 -4.61
CA SER A 161 3.11 4.21 -4.15
C SER A 161 3.81 4.80 -2.91
N GLU A 162 4.40 3.96 -2.07
CA GLU A 162 5.19 4.36 -0.89
C GLU A 162 6.68 4.61 -1.22
N LEU A 163 7.08 4.48 -2.48
CA LEU A 163 8.45 4.53 -3.00
C LEU A 163 9.32 3.31 -2.61
N LEU A 164 9.26 2.85 -1.35
CA LEU A 164 10.20 1.87 -0.79
C LEU A 164 9.68 0.42 -0.79
N GLY A 165 8.39 0.18 -1.00
CA GLY A 165 7.76 -1.13 -0.76
C GLY A 165 8.20 -2.24 -1.71
N GLU A 166 8.84 -1.91 -2.83
CA GLU A 166 9.45 -2.88 -3.76
C GLU A 166 10.93 -3.17 -3.47
N GLY A 167 11.46 -2.69 -2.32
CA GLY A 167 12.84 -2.97 -1.92
C GLY A 167 13.87 -2.11 -2.64
N LEU A 168 13.56 -0.83 -2.85
CA LEU A 168 14.45 0.14 -3.47
C LEU A 168 15.80 0.24 -2.73
N ILE A 169 15.76 0.46 -1.41
CA ILE A 169 16.97 0.63 -0.57
C ILE A 169 17.90 -0.58 -0.66
N PRO A 170 17.47 -1.82 -0.34
CA PRO A 170 18.36 -2.97 -0.38
C PRO A 170 18.89 -3.24 -1.80
N THR A 171 18.09 -2.97 -2.84
CA THR A 171 18.54 -3.11 -4.23
C THR A 171 19.64 -2.12 -4.58
N LEU A 172 19.48 -0.83 -4.22
CA LEU A 172 20.50 0.19 -4.46
C LEU A 172 21.77 -0.10 -3.66
N GLN A 173 21.64 -0.52 -2.39
CA GLN A 173 22.79 -0.89 -1.56
C GLN A 173 23.62 -1.98 -2.23
N HIS A 174 22.99 -3.10 -2.62
CA HIS A 174 23.69 -4.17 -3.31
C HIS A 174 24.29 -3.73 -4.65
N ALA A 175 23.55 -2.93 -5.45
CA ALA A 175 24.05 -2.45 -6.73
C ALA A 175 25.32 -1.61 -6.56
N HIS A 176 25.32 -0.66 -5.64
CA HIS A 176 26.51 0.16 -5.33
C HIS A 176 27.66 -0.66 -4.77
N ASP A 177 27.37 -1.63 -3.90
CA ASP A 177 28.41 -2.45 -3.26
C ASP A 177 29.08 -3.43 -4.24
N MET A 178 28.33 -3.95 -5.22
CA MET A 178 28.75 -5.15 -5.97
C MET A 178 28.67 -5.04 -7.50
N LEU A 179 27.89 -4.10 -8.06
CA LEU A 179 27.51 -4.13 -9.49
C LEU A 179 27.88 -2.85 -10.26
N LEU A 180 28.04 -1.72 -9.59
CA LEU A 180 28.25 -0.41 -10.21
C LEU A 180 29.71 0.05 -10.08
N VAL A 181 30.14 0.90 -11.01
CA VAL A 181 31.41 1.63 -10.89
C VAL A 181 31.32 2.67 -9.75
N GLU A 182 32.46 3.21 -9.33
CA GLU A 182 32.47 4.39 -8.47
C GLU A 182 31.85 5.59 -9.22
N ASN A 183 30.93 6.32 -8.58
CA ASN A 183 30.17 7.43 -9.18
C ASN A 183 29.37 7.05 -10.44
N PRO A 184 28.44 6.08 -10.34
CA PRO A 184 27.63 5.68 -11.48
C PRO A 184 26.66 6.79 -11.88
N ARG A 185 26.28 6.82 -13.15
CA ARG A 185 25.12 7.61 -13.58
C ARG A 185 23.85 6.79 -13.37
N THR A 186 22.76 7.41 -12.95
CA THR A 186 21.53 6.68 -12.63
C THR A 186 20.31 7.33 -13.27
N VAL A 187 19.38 6.49 -13.71
CA VAL A 187 18.02 6.88 -14.10
C VAL A 187 17.03 5.98 -13.33
N PRO A 188 16.27 6.51 -12.36
CA PRO A 188 16.20 7.91 -11.96
C PRO A 188 17.48 8.44 -11.28
N TYR A 189 17.61 9.76 -11.20
CA TYR A 189 18.71 10.43 -10.50
C TYR A 189 18.42 10.60 -9.01
N ARG A 190 17.19 11.02 -8.67
CA ARG A 190 16.72 11.25 -7.30
C ARG A 190 15.22 10.99 -7.18
N ALA A 191 14.80 10.49 -6.02
CA ALA A 191 13.41 10.52 -5.58
C ALA A 191 13.26 11.44 -4.37
N THR A 192 12.18 12.23 -4.32
CA THR A 192 11.84 13.08 -3.19
C THR A 192 10.41 12.80 -2.75
N THR A 193 10.21 12.44 -1.48
CA THR A 193 8.89 12.24 -0.90
C THR A 193 8.37 13.55 -0.28
N TYR A 194 7.07 13.76 -0.38
CA TYR A 194 6.37 14.93 0.14
C TYR A 194 5.17 14.50 0.97
N GLY A 195 4.75 15.35 1.89
CA GLY A 195 3.54 15.19 2.67
C GLY A 195 2.72 16.47 2.72
N GLN A 196 1.44 16.34 3.06
CA GLN A 196 0.55 17.46 3.34
C GLN A 196 -0.44 17.06 4.44
N LEU A 197 -0.63 17.95 5.42
CA LEU A 197 -1.62 17.76 6.48
C LEU A 197 -3.02 18.03 5.92
N VAL A 198 -3.97 17.12 6.16
CA VAL A 198 -5.34 17.25 5.65
C VAL A 198 -6.41 16.99 6.71
N GLU A 199 -7.50 17.74 6.60
CA GLU A 199 -8.77 17.48 7.26
C GLU A 199 -9.72 16.84 6.25
N SER A 200 -10.20 15.63 6.54
CA SER A 200 -11.25 14.98 5.76
C SER A 200 -12.13 14.11 6.64
N THR A 201 -13.43 14.39 6.70
CA THR A 201 -14.38 13.59 7.48
C THR A 201 -14.47 12.16 6.92
N PHE A 202 -14.34 11.99 5.61
CA PHE A 202 -14.28 10.69 4.96
C PHE A 202 -13.08 9.87 5.45
N LEU A 203 -11.86 10.43 5.42
CA LEU A 203 -10.66 9.72 5.89
C LEU A 203 -10.68 9.46 7.41
N TRP A 204 -11.32 10.34 8.19
CA TRP A 204 -11.52 10.11 9.61
C TRP A 204 -12.44 8.90 9.88
N LYS A 205 -13.55 8.79 9.15
CA LYS A 205 -14.48 7.64 9.24
C LYS A 205 -13.84 6.30 8.93
N LEU A 206 -12.81 6.29 8.09
CA LEU A 206 -12.08 5.08 7.73
C LEU A 206 -11.22 4.51 8.87
N HIS A 207 -10.99 5.21 9.98
CA HIS A 207 -10.08 4.68 11.01
C HIS A 207 -10.55 4.83 12.47
N ASP A 208 -11.43 5.78 12.77
CA ASP A 208 -11.84 6.08 14.15
C ASP A 208 -13.22 5.50 14.48
N LEU A 209 -13.30 4.18 14.69
CA LEU A 209 -14.57 3.53 15.03
C LEU A 209 -15.21 4.15 16.29
N TYR A 210 -14.39 4.38 17.33
CA TYR A 210 -14.85 4.82 18.65
C TYR A 210 -15.72 6.08 18.59
N ASN A 211 -15.23 7.14 17.93
CA ASN A 211 -15.99 8.38 17.88
C ASN A 211 -17.11 8.35 16.84
N ASN A 212 -16.97 7.60 15.75
CA ASN A 212 -18.02 7.47 14.74
C ASN A 212 -19.22 6.68 15.26
N GLU A 213 -19.00 5.58 15.99
CA GLU A 213 -20.12 4.82 16.56
C GLU A 213 -20.79 5.51 17.76
N ALA A 214 -20.12 6.47 18.41
CA ALA A 214 -20.74 7.26 19.48
C ALA A 214 -21.93 8.10 18.96
N GLU A 215 -21.97 8.38 17.65
CA GLU A 215 -23.09 9.03 16.97
C GLU A 215 -24.17 8.04 16.52
N ALA A 216 -23.91 6.73 16.61
CA ALA A 216 -24.90 5.70 16.28
C ALA A 216 -26.00 5.67 17.34
N SER A 217 -27.26 5.79 16.89
CA SER A 217 -28.43 5.82 17.79
C SER A 217 -28.94 4.43 18.19
N ASP A 218 -28.09 3.39 18.13
CA ASP A 218 -28.47 2.01 18.44
C ASP A 218 -28.13 1.55 19.86
N GLY A 219 -27.33 2.33 20.60
CA GLY A 219 -26.96 2.06 21.99
C GLY A 219 -25.94 0.91 22.15
N MET A 220 -25.31 0.46 21.07
CA MET A 220 -24.26 -0.55 21.07
C MET A 220 -22.87 0.07 20.94
N HIS A 221 -21.89 -0.56 21.57
CA HIS A 221 -20.50 -0.12 21.57
C HIS A 221 -19.56 -1.25 21.13
N LEU A 222 -19.08 -1.22 19.89
CA LEU A 222 -18.05 -2.13 19.40
C LEU A 222 -16.66 -1.74 19.93
N ALA A 223 -16.45 -0.44 20.16
CA ALA A 223 -15.29 0.12 20.84
C ALA A 223 -15.77 0.86 22.10
N PRO A 224 -16.00 0.17 23.23
CA PRO A 224 -16.50 0.83 24.44
C PRO A 224 -15.47 1.76 25.08
N ALA A 225 -15.95 2.63 25.99
CA ALA A 225 -15.08 3.55 26.73
C ALA A 225 -14.00 2.79 27.52
N GLY A 226 -12.76 3.28 27.45
CA GLY A 226 -11.58 2.57 27.98
C GLY A 226 -10.94 1.57 27.03
N LEU A 227 -11.61 1.22 25.92
CA LEU A 227 -11.17 0.22 24.94
C LEU A 227 -11.22 0.76 23.50
N LYS A 228 -10.92 2.06 23.33
CA LYS A 228 -11.06 2.78 22.05
C LYS A 228 -10.32 2.14 20.88
N MET A 229 -9.23 1.42 21.16
CA MET A 229 -8.36 0.78 20.17
C MET A 229 -8.59 -0.74 20.02
N ILE A 230 -9.67 -1.27 20.60
CA ILE A 230 -9.97 -2.72 20.53
C ILE A 230 -10.28 -3.18 19.11
N ILE A 231 -10.86 -2.30 18.29
CA ILE A 231 -10.93 -2.44 16.83
C ILE A 231 -10.17 -1.26 16.24
N ARG A 232 -9.17 -1.51 15.39
CA ARG A 232 -8.36 -0.46 14.80
C ARG A 232 -7.90 -0.77 13.38
N VAL A 233 -7.52 0.28 12.66
CA VAL A 233 -6.75 0.16 11.42
C VAL A 233 -5.29 -0.10 11.77
N LYS A 234 -4.58 -0.81 10.90
CA LYS A 234 -3.15 -1.01 11.04
C LYS A 234 -2.40 0.31 10.78
N PRO A 235 -1.41 0.70 11.62
CA PRO A 235 -0.65 1.92 11.40
C PRO A 235 0.35 1.73 10.25
N GLN A 236 -0.08 1.99 9.02
CA GLN A 236 0.73 1.90 7.80
C GLN A 236 0.26 2.92 6.76
N GLN A 237 1.03 3.06 5.67
CA GLN A 237 0.59 3.81 4.49
C GLN A 237 -0.51 3.03 3.75
N TYR A 238 -1.55 3.74 3.33
CA TYR A 238 -2.60 3.19 2.48
C TYR A 238 -2.60 3.87 1.12
N ALA A 239 -2.30 3.12 0.06
CA ALA A 239 -2.31 3.63 -1.31
C ALA A 239 -3.75 3.92 -1.76
N MET A 240 -4.05 5.18 -2.11
CA MET A 240 -5.39 5.65 -2.47
C MET A 240 -5.35 6.65 -3.63
N HIS A 241 -6.37 6.60 -4.49
CA HIS A 241 -6.64 7.64 -5.50
C HIS A 241 -7.18 8.89 -4.83
N CYS A 242 -6.30 9.70 -4.25
CA CYS A 242 -6.70 10.83 -3.42
C CYS A 242 -7.35 11.94 -4.26
N ASP A 243 -7.08 12.02 -5.56
CA ASP A 243 -7.77 12.90 -6.51
C ASP A 243 -9.30 12.75 -6.49
N ALA A 244 -9.79 11.53 -6.31
CA ALA A 244 -11.22 11.24 -6.23
C ALA A 244 -11.86 11.73 -4.92
N LEU A 245 -11.04 12.08 -3.93
CA LEU A 245 -11.44 12.59 -2.62
C LEU A 245 -11.25 14.10 -2.50
N SER A 246 -10.88 14.79 -3.58
CA SER A 246 -10.51 16.22 -3.56
C SER A 246 -11.58 17.12 -2.94
N ASP A 247 -12.86 16.87 -3.20
CA ASP A 247 -13.98 17.63 -2.62
C ASP A 247 -14.19 17.38 -1.11
N GLU A 248 -13.67 16.25 -0.60
CA GLU A 248 -13.75 15.83 0.81
C GLU A 248 -12.49 16.20 1.60
N ILE A 249 -11.52 16.86 0.96
CA ILE A 249 -10.21 17.18 1.53
C ILE A 249 -10.07 18.69 1.70
N ARG A 250 -9.78 19.09 2.94
CA ARG A 250 -9.35 20.44 3.27
C ARG A 250 -7.87 20.43 3.62
N LEU A 251 -7.08 21.22 2.90
CA LEU A 251 -5.64 21.33 3.11
C LEU A 251 -5.35 22.16 4.36
N LEU A 252 -4.48 21.66 5.24
CA LEU A 252 -4.11 22.32 6.50
C LEU A 252 -2.63 22.71 6.56
N SER A 253 -1.84 22.40 5.53
CA SER A 253 -0.46 22.87 5.39
C SER A 253 -0.13 23.09 3.91
N GLU A 254 0.94 23.83 3.66
CA GLU A 254 1.66 23.70 2.38
C GLU A 254 2.30 22.30 2.29
N PRO A 255 2.61 21.79 1.09
CA PRO A 255 3.40 20.58 0.95
C PRO A 255 4.77 20.72 1.60
N PHE A 256 5.21 19.70 2.33
CA PHE A 256 6.52 19.65 2.96
C PHE A 256 7.33 18.46 2.44
N LYS A 257 8.63 18.66 2.26
CA LYS A 257 9.57 17.61 1.84
C LYS A 257 9.85 16.69 3.02
N ILE A 258 9.81 15.37 2.81
CA ILE A 258 10.04 14.37 3.86
C ILE A 258 11.44 13.76 3.69
N PHE A 259 11.65 12.92 2.68
CA PHE A 259 12.93 12.25 2.42
C PHE A 259 13.44 12.51 0.99
N GLU A 260 14.75 12.40 0.81
CA GLU A 260 15.41 12.41 -0.50
C GLU A 260 16.32 11.20 -0.64
N PHE A 261 16.17 10.49 -1.76
CA PHE A 261 16.97 9.32 -2.11
C PHE A 261 17.72 9.64 -3.41
N ASP A 262 19.02 9.91 -3.30
CA ASP A 262 19.94 10.06 -4.43
C ASP A 262 20.35 8.67 -4.93
N PHE A 263 19.91 8.27 -6.13
CA PHE A 263 20.15 6.91 -6.65
C PHE A 263 21.63 6.66 -6.98
N TRP A 264 22.38 7.73 -7.23
CA TRP A 264 23.82 7.70 -7.49
C TRP A 264 24.66 7.54 -6.21
N LYS A 265 24.03 7.54 -5.02
CA LYS A 265 24.66 7.22 -3.74
C LYS A 265 24.09 5.92 -3.19
N ARG A 266 24.93 5.19 -2.46
CA ARG A 266 24.49 4.07 -1.62
C ARG A 266 23.62 4.61 -0.47
N PRO A 267 22.33 4.23 -0.37
CA PRO A 267 21.45 4.72 0.70
C PRO A 267 21.69 4.01 2.03
N ASP A 268 21.34 4.67 3.14
CA ASP A 268 21.26 4.06 4.46
C ASP A 268 20.00 3.18 4.60
N SER A 269 20.06 2.16 5.47
CA SER A 269 18.94 1.22 5.70
C SER A 269 17.79 1.79 6.53
N ASN A 270 18.02 2.94 7.16
CA ASN A 270 17.03 3.68 7.92
C ASN A 270 17.33 5.16 7.86
N GLY A 271 16.31 5.97 8.12
CA GLY A 271 16.43 7.41 8.18
C GLY A 271 15.30 8.00 9.00
N GLU A 272 15.59 9.15 9.59
CA GLU A 272 14.69 9.91 10.44
C GLU A 272 14.70 11.37 10.00
N THR A 273 13.55 12.03 10.09
CA THR A 273 13.41 13.45 9.78
C THR A 273 12.39 14.06 10.72
N GLU A 274 12.76 15.18 11.33
CA GLU A 274 11.88 16.00 12.15
C GLU A 274 11.66 17.37 11.48
N LEU A 275 10.40 17.80 11.40
CA LEU A 275 9.98 19.04 10.76
C LEU A 275 8.98 19.79 11.66
N LEU A 276 9.04 21.11 11.60
CA LEU A 276 7.97 21.97 12.11
C LEU A 276 7.11 22.42 10.92
N ILE A 277 5.88 21.92 10.86
CA ILE A 277 4.93 22.20 9.79
C ILE A 277 4.00 23.32 10.25
N LYS A 278 4.01 24.43 9.51
CA LYS A 278 3.10 25.54 9.78
C LYS A 278 1.71 25.24 9.24
N ALA A 279 0.70 25.28 10.12
CA ALA A 279 -0.69 25.13 9.73
C ALA A 279 -1.20 26.37 8.96
N THR A 280 -1.90 26.16 7.85
CA THR A 280 -2.43 27.24 6.98
C THR A 280 -3.82 27.72 7.38
N GLY A 281 -4.52 26.99 8.26
CA GLY A 281 -5.86 27.34 8.76
C GLY A 281 -6.28 26.52 9.97
N ASP A 282 -7.35 26.97 10.66
CA ASP A 282 -7.89 26.32 11.86
C ASP A 282 -8.65 25.04 11.54
N GLY A 283 -8.23 23.87 12.01
CA GLY A 283 -8.90 22.62 11.70
C GLY A 283 -8.41 21.43 12.51
N ARG A 284 -8.65 20.25 11.97
CA ARG A 284 -8.32 18.97 12.56
C ARG A 284 -7.63 18.08 11.54
N VAL A 285 -6.36 17.81 11.77
CA VAL A 285 -5.56 16.91 10.94
C VAL A 285 -6.06 15.48 11.16
N HIS A 286 -6.77 14.94 10.17
CA HIS A 286 -7.28 13.57 10.16
C HIS A 286 -6.30 12.59 9.51
N ALA A 287 -5.50 13.09 8.56
CA ALA A 287 -4.52 12.28 7.85
C ALA A 287 -3.36 13.14 7.33
N ILE A 288 -2.30 12.44 6.93
CA ILE A 288 -1.22 12.97 6.10
C ILE A 288 -1.36 12.29 4.75
N ILE A 289 -1.47 13.08 3.68
CA ILE A 289 -1.38 12.56 2.31
C ILE A 289 0.06 12.75 1.86
N SER A 290 0.70 11.67 1.42
CA SER A 290 2.07 11.69 0.91
C SER A 290 2.17 11.14 -0.51
N TRP A 291 3.17 11.63 -1.24
CA TRP A 291 3.47 11.24 -2.62
C TRP A 291 4.96 11.43 -2.87
N TRP A 292 5.42 11.14 -4.09
CA TRP A 292 6.81 11.36 -4.46
C TRP A 292 6.97 12.00 -5.84
N VAL A 293 8.15 12.58 -6.05
CA VAL A 293 8.60 13.16 -7.31
C VAL A 293 9.93 12.50 -7.68
N LEU A 294 10.02 11.98 -8.90
CA LEU A 294 11.26 11.51 -9.48
C LEU A 294 11.89 12.61 -10.31
N GLN A 295 13.13 12.94 -9.97
CA GLN A 295 14.06 13.60 -10.87
C GLN A 295 14.79 12.51 -11.66
N LEU A 296 14.55 12.44 -12.97
CA LEU A 296 15.08 11.35 -13.79
C LEU A 296 16.48 11.62 -14.33
N ASP A 297 16.89 12.89 -14.46
CA ASP A 297 18.21 13.29 -14.95
C ASP A 297 18.98 14.16 -13.95
N SER A 298 20.32 14.16 -14.05
CA SER A 298 21.18 14.89 -13.12
C SER A 298 21.06 16.42 -13.22
N GLU A 299 20.58 16.95 -14.35
CA GLU A 299 20.40 18.39 -14.56
C GLU A 299 19.07 18.90 -13.98
N GLY A 300 18.14 18.00 -13.60
CA GLY A 300 16.84 18.38 -13.05
C GLY A 300 15.96 19.04 -14.10
N SER A 301 15.89 18.44 -15.30
CA SER A 301 15.05 18.92 -16.40
C SER A 301 13.91 17.96 -16.73
N ILE A 302 13.99 16.69 -16.31
CA ILE A 302 13.03 15.64 -16.61
C ILE A 302 12.52 15.06 -15.29
N PHE A 303 11.20 15.17 -15.08
CA PHE A 303 10.55 14.71 -13.85
C PHE A 303 9.31 13.86 -14.13
N TYR A 304 9.02 12.98 -13.18
CA TYR A 304 7.72 12.32 -13.03
C TYR A 304 7.20 12.57 -11.61
N SER A 305 5.89 12.71 -11.43
CA SER A 305 5.32 12.99 -10.10
C SER A 305 4.01 12.25 -9.91
N THR A 306 3.84 11.69 -8.72
CA THR A 306 2.59 11.10 -8.20
C THR A 306 1.79 12.09 -7.35
N ALA A 307 2.11 13.39 -7.41
CA ALA A 307 1.40 14.41 -6.66
C ALA A 307 -0.10 14.43 -7.01
N PRO A 308 -0.99 14.63 -6.03
CA PRO A 308 -2.40 14.78 -6.31
C PRO A 308 -2.66 16.09 -7.07
N ARG A 309 -3.77 16.15 -7.82
CA ARG A 309 -4.12 17.22 -8.76
C ARG A 309 -4.26 18.61 -8.14
N TRP A 310 -4.58 18.71 -6.84
CA TRP A 310 -4.65 20.00 -6.15
C TRP A 310 -3.27 20.57 -5.82
N ILE A 311 -2.22 19.75 -5.91
CA ILE A 311 -0.86 20.26 -5.95
C ILE A 311 -0.67 20.85 -7.33
N ASN A 312 -1.11 22.11 -7.46
CA ASN A 312 -0.54 23.01 -8.44
C ASN A 312 0.93 23.16 -8.03
N LEU A 313 1.80 22.26 -8.52
CA LEU A 313 3.22 22.30 -8.20
C LEU A 313 3.70 23.73 -8.45
N PRO A 314 4.08 24.47 -7.39
CA PRO A 314 4.56 25.82 -7.55
C PRO A 314 6.01 25.67 -7.99
N PHE A 315 6.23 25.56 -9.29
CA PHE A 315 7.29 26.40 -9.83
C PHE A 315 6.69 27.80 -9.97
N ASN A 316 6.37 28.40 -8.81
CA ASN A 316 5.88 29.77 -8.76
C ASN A 316 7.03 30.64 -9.26
N THR A 317 6.72 31.33 -10.33
CA THR A 317 7.63 31.97 -11.26
C THR A 317 8.22 33.26 -10.68
N GLU A 318 8.25 33.48 -9.36
CA GLU A 318 8.78 34.70 -8.74
C GLU A 318 10.03 34.48 -7.86
N GLU A 319 10.15 33.38 -7.11
CA GLU A 319 11.37 33.12 -6.31
C GLU A 319 12.54 32.52 -7.11
N LEU A 320 12.28 32.06 -8.34
CA LEU A 320 13.31 31.66 -9.31
C LEU A 320 13.79 32.81 -10.22
N GLN A 321 13.20 34.01 -10.13
CA GLN A 321 13.53 35.13 -11.02
C GLN A 321 14.92 35.74 -10.79
N THR A 322 15.57 35.46 -9.66
CA THR A 322 16.84 36.13 -9.32
C THR A 322 18.09 35.33 -9.69
N HIS A 323 17.99 34.05 -10.09
CA HIS A 323 19.20 33.22 -10.23
C HIS A 323 19.35 32.28 -11.44
N PHE A 324 18.49 32.29 -12.47
CA PHE A 324 18.73 31.44 -13.65
C PHE A 324 18.59 32.14 -15.03
N PRO A 325 19.44 31.79 -16.02
CA PRO A 325 19.46 32.44 -17.34
C PRO A 325 18.26 32.08 -18.23
N SER A 326 18.00 32.97 -19.19
CA SER A 326 16.77 33.19 -19.93
C SER A 326 16.35 32.17 -21.02
N GLU A 327 16.67 30.89 -20.91
CA GLU A 327 16.44 29.90 -21.99
C GLU A 327 15.27 28.92 -21.76
N LEU A 328 14.56 28.97 -20.63
CA LEU A 328 13.47 28.03 -20.29
C LEU A 328 12.05 28.62 -20.44
N ARG A 329 11.78 29.31 -21.56
CA ARG A 329 10.43 29.85 -21.88
C ARG A 329 9.43 28.79 -22.38
N GLU A 330 9.84 27.55 -22.61
CA GLU A 330 8.97 26.45 -23.09
C GLU A 330 8.37 25.57 -21.97
N PHE A 331 8.73 25.82 -20.70
CA PHE A 331 8.35 24.98 -19.55
C PHE A 331 6.85 24.99 -19.19
N ASP A 332 6.14 26.06 -19.53
CA ASP A 332 4.75 26.29 -19.09
C ASP A 332 3.70 25.51 -19.92
N VAL A 333 4.11 24.86 -21.03
CA VAL A 333 3.22 24.17 -21.96
C VAL A 333 3.15 22.65 -21.72
N LEU A 334 4.15 22.03 -21.09
CA LEU A 334 4.22 20.58 -20.91
C LEU A 334 3.51 20.03 -19.65
N LEU A 335 3.25 20.88 -18.65
CA LEU A 335 2.56 20.49 -17.40
C LEU A 335 1.04 20.80 -17.42
N LYS A 336 0.55 21.56 -18.41
CA LYS A 336 -0.86 22.01 -18.50
C LYS A 336 -1.80 21.06 -19.25
N SER A 337 -1.32 19.95 -19.84
CA SER A 337 -2.21 18.96 -20.44
C SER A 337 -2.66 17.95 -19.39
N ALA A 338 -3.95 18.01 -19.03
CA ALA A 338 -4.76 17.01 -18.32
C ALA A 338 -3.99 15.80 -17.74
N ALA A 339 -3.89 15.72 -16.40
CA ALA A 339 -3.22 14.64 -15.67
C ALA A 339 -3.80 13.26 -16.03
N ASP A 340 -3.09 12.53 -16.89
CA ASP A 340 -3.39 11.15 -17.23
C ASP A 340 -3.25 10.26 -15.98
N TRP A 341 -4.28 9.46 -15.74
CA TRP A 341 -4.42 8.56 -14.60
C TRP A 341 -3.58 7.29 -14.80
N CYS A 342 -3.02 6.76 -13.70
CA CYS A 342 -2.44 5.41 -13.65
C CYS A 342 -2.86 4.75 -12.35
N ASP A 343 -2.85 3.41 -12.28
CA ASP A 343 -3.21 2.66 -11.07
C ASP A 343 -2.00 2.05 -10.35
N HIS A 344 -0.91 1.78 -11.07
CA HIS A 344 0.30 1.19 -10.47
C HIS A 344 0.95 2.09 -9.42
N TRP A 345 0.80 3.42 -9.56
CA TRP A 345 1.20 4.40 -8.55
C TRP A 345 0.03 5.29 -8.14
N LYS A 346 -0.14 5.42 -6.83
CA LYS A 346 -1.16 6.23 -6.18
C LYS A 346 -0.49 7.17 -5.18
N GLN A 347 -1.28 8.01 -4.51
CA GLN A 347 -0.84 8.69 -3.29
C GLN A 347 -0.99 7.75 -2.10
N CYS A 348 -0.29 8.02 -1.00
CA CYS A 348 -0.42 7.30 0.25
C CYS A 348 -1.12 8.14 1.31
N VAL A 349 -1.97 7.50 2.11
CA VAL A 349 -2.67 8.09 3.25
C VAL A 349 -2.15 7.46 4.53
N TRP A 350 -1.72 8.30 5.46
CA TRP A 350 -1.40 7.91 6.83
C TRP A 350 -2.44 8.53 7.79
N PHE A 351 -3.23 7.68 8.45
CA PHE A 351 -4.28 8.12 9.36
C PHE A 351 -3.72 8.64 10.69
N ILE A 352 -4.25 9.76 11.18
CA ILE A 352 -3.94 10.28 12.52
C ILE A 352 -4.94 9.73 13.53
N PRO A 353 -4.53 8.92 14.53
CA PRO A 353 -5.45 8.19 15.40
C PRO A 353 -6.50 9.04 16.13
N GLY A 354 -7.64 8.40 16.42
CA GLY A 354 -8.75 9.00 17.17
C GLY A 354 -9.42 10.11 16.35
N LYS A 355 -9.83 11.20 17.01
CA LYS A 355 -10.44 12.32 16.29
C LYS A 355 -9.46 13.01 15.34
N GLY A 356 -8.16 12.74 15.40
CA GLY A 356 -7.15 13.57 14.74
C GLY A 356 -6.72 14.76 15.60
N MET A 357 -5.69 15.46 15.14
CA MET A 357 -5.01 16.53 15.87
C MET A 357 -5.64 17.90 15.57
N CYS A 358 -6.10 18.64 16.59
CA CYS A 358 -6.50 20.03 16.42
C CYS A 358 -5.29 20.89 16.06
N VAL A 359 -5.46 21.81 15.11
CA VAL A 359 -4.45 22.82 14.76
C VAL A 359 -5.12 24.17 14.57
N SER A 360 -4.46 25.23 15.00
CA SER A 360 -4.84 26.62 14.73
C SER A 360 -4.00 27.16 13.57
N LYS A 361 -4.53 28.14 12.84
CA LYS A 361 -3.78 28.85 11.82
C LYS A 361 -2.48 29.41 12.40
N ASP A 362 -1.39 29.25 11.64
CA ASP A 362 -0.04 29.65 12.01
C ASP A 362 0.61 28.85 13.16
N GLU A 363 -0.08 27.86 13.73
CA GLU A 363 0.50 26.90 14.69
C GLU A 363 1.60 26.06 14.02
N GLN A 364 2.63 25.71 14.79
CA GLN A 364 3.71 24.83 14.35
C GLN A 364 3.46 23.42 14.87
N VAL A 365 3.21 22.49 13.95
CA VAL A 365 3.01 21.07 14.24
C VAL A 365 4.34 20.33 14.16
N HIS A 366 4.71 19.60 15.21
CA HIS A 366 5.91 18.79 15.20
C HIS A 366 5.64 17.46 14.48
N PHE A 367 6.30 17.27 13.35
CA PHE A 367 6.20 16.06 12.52
C PHE A 367 7.51 15.29 12.57
N GLU A 368 7.40 13.99 12.75
CA GLU A 368 8.50 13.04 12.73
C GLU A 368 8.18 11.97 11.69
N ALA A 369 9.13 11.72 10.80
CA ALA A 369 9.08 10.62 9.83
C ALA A 369 10.25 9.68 10.07
N VAL A 370 9.98 8.38 10.02
CA VAL A 370 11.00 7.32 10.09
C VAL A 370 10.77 6.35 8.96
N HIS A 371 11.83 5.96 8.26
CA HIS A 371 11.80 4.86 7.31
C HIS A 371 12.77 3.74 7.70
N ASN A 372 12.43 2.53 7.29
CA ASN A 372 13.35 1.39 7.23
C ASN A 372 13.64 1.05 5.74
N ASP A 373 14.07 -0.18 5.46
CA ASP A 373 14.39 -0.63 4.10
C ASP A 373 13.18 -0.66 3.15
N THR A 374 11.95 -0.79 3.67
CA THR A 374 10.73 -1.05 2.88
C THR A 374 9.50 -0.24 3.26
N SER A 375 9.51 0.51 4.36
CA SER A 375 8.34 1.27 4.81
C SER A 375 8.68 2.60 5.46
N VAL A 376 7.71 3.50 5.48
CA VAL A 376 7.73 4.85 6.00
C VAL A 376 6.58 5.03 7.00
N SER A 377 6.92 5.57 8.17
CA SER A 377 5.97 5.85 9.25
C SER A 377 6.01 7.32 9.65
N TYR A 378 4.87 7.86 10.06
CA TYR A 378 4.74 9.25 10.49
C TYR A 378 4.19 9.35 11.91
N ASN A 379 4.66 10.36 12.63
CA ASN A 379 4.16 10.70 13.95
C ASN A 379 3.98 12.22 14.04
N LEU A 380 2.87 12.66 14.63
CA LEU A 380 2.61 14.06 14.93
C LEU A 380 2.61 14.25 16.44
N LYS A 381 3.52 15.08 16.94
CA LYS A 381 3.58 15.49 18.34
C LYS A 381 2.93 16.88 18.47
N SER A 382 2.14 17.06 19.52
CA SER A 382 1.66 18.35 19.99
C SER A 382 1.87 18.40 21.49
N ASP A 383 2.13 19.59 22.05
CA ASP A 383 2.29 19.78 23.49
C ASP A 383 1.04 19.31 24.29
N ASP A 384 -0.13 19.24 23.63
CA ASP A 384 -1.38 18.71 24.19
C ASP A 384 -1.61 17.20 23.93
N LEU A 385 -0.84 16.58 23.03
CA LEU A 385 -0.84 15.14 22.85
C LEU A 385 0.13 14.49 23.84
N LYS A 386 -0.22 14.56 25.13
CA LYS A 386 0.02 13.38 25.96
C LYS A 386 -0.86 12.29 25.38
N ILE A 387 -0.33 11.53 24.42
CA ILE A 387 -0.74 10.15 24.25
C ILE A 387 -0.47 9.56 25.63
N ASP A 388 -1.49 9.51 26.48
CA ASP A 388 -1.45 8.69 27.66
C ASP A 388 -1.06 7.31 27.12
N PRO A 389 0.13 6.78 27.44
CA PRO A 389 0.39 5.37 27.25
C PRO A 389 -0.43 4.68 28.33
N GLY A 390 -1.75 4.87 28.26
CA GLY A 390 -2.72 4.43 29.24
C GLY A 390 -2.46 2.95 29.39
N HIS A 391 -2.11 2.57 30.61
CA HIS A 391 -1.70 1.24 31.02
C HIS A 391 -2.18 0.16 30.05
N TYR A 392 -1.34 -0.17 29.07
CA TYR A 392 -1.62 -1.24 28.12
C TYR A 392 -1.51 -2.53 28.91
N ASP A 393 -2.63 -2.97 29.45
CA ASP A 393 -2.73 -4.31 30.02
C ASP A 393 -2.42 -5.30 28.89
N PHE A 394 -1.51 -6.23 29.13
CA PHE A 394 -1.06 -7.22 28.15
C PHE A 394 -2.26 -7.98 27.54
N HIS A 395 -3.32 -8.17 28.34
CA HIS A 395 -4.59 -8.75 27.93
C HIS A 395 -5.34 -7.96 26.84
N THR A 396 -5.20 -6.63 26.78
CA THR A 396 -5.86 -5.82 25.74
C THR A 396 -5.22 -5.97 24.36
N ARG A 397 -3.95 -6.42 24.25
CA ARG A 397 -3.29 -6.65 22.96
C ARG A 397 -3.76 -7.93 22.26
N GLU A 398 -4.04 -8.97 23.04
CA GLU A 398 -4.49 -10.27 22.50
C GLU A 398 -5.90 -10.19 21.91
N CYS A 399 -6.74 -9.29 22.44
CA CYS A 399 -8.14 -9.12 22.04
C CYS A 399 -8.35 -8.09 20.91
N GLN A 400 -7.29 -7.47 20.37
CA GLN A 400 -7.43 -6.43 19.34
C GLN A 400 -7.77 -7.03 17.98
N LEU A 401 -8.76 -6.43 17.33
CA LEU A 401 -9.12 -6.71 15.94
C LEU A 401 -8.51 -5.63 15.04
N ILE A 402 -7.72 -6.07 14.06
CA ILE A 402 -7.19 -5.21 13.01
C ILE A 402 -8.09 -5.38 11.81
N LEU A 403 -8.84 -4.34 11.43
CA LEU A 403 -9.76 -4.39 10.29
C LEU A 403 -9.28 -3.42 9.20
N SER A 404 -9.76 -3.64 7.96
CA SER A 404 -9.49 -2.68 6.88
C SER A 404 -10.16 -1.33 7.17
N PRO A 405 -9.65 -0.23 6.57
CA PRO A 405 -10.26 1.08 6.76
C PRO A 405 -11.73 1.13 6.35
N GLU A 406 -12.09 0.47 5.25
CA GLU A 406 -13.47 0.38 4.74
C GLU A 406 -14.37 -0.37 5.72
N ARG A 407 -13.85 -1.43 6.34
CA ARG A 407 -14.60 -2.20 7.32
C ARG A 407 -14.89 -1.39 8.58
N ILE A 408 -13.93 -0.58 9.02
CA ILE A 408 -14.12 0.35 10.14
C ILE A 408 -15.20 1.39 9.80
N ALA A 409 -15.16 1.96 8.59
CA ALA A 409 -16.19 2.91 8.16
C ALA A 409 -17.59 2.27 8.16
N ILE A 410 -17.75 1.03 7.68
CA ILE A 410 -19.03 0.31 7.72
C ILE A 410 -19.54 0.15 9.16
N TYR A 411 -18.68 -0.27 10.08
CA TYR A 411 -19.05 -0.43 11.49
C TYR A 411 -19.33 0.89 12.20
N GLY A 412 -18.82 2.01 11.71
CA GLY A 412 -19.15 3.35 12.17
C GLY A 412 -20.37 3.98 11.48
N ASP A 413 -20.88 3.39 10.39
CA ASP A 413 -21.95 4.00 9.59
C ASP A 413 -23.32 3.84 10.25
N ARG A 414 -23.93 4.95 10.64
CA ARG A 414 -25.22 4.95 11.36
C ARG A 414 -26.37 4.38 10.54
N GLU A 415 -26.40 4.60 9.22
CA GLU A 415 -27.52 4.21 8.35
C GLU A 415 -27.46 2.70 8.07
N TRP A 416 -26.26 2.18 7.87
CA TRP A 416 -25.99 0.75 7.78
C TRP A 416 -26.38 0.04 9.07
N ARG A 417 -25.91 0.54 10.22
CA ARG A 417 -26.24 -0.02 11.54
C ARG A 417 -27.75 0.01 11.83
N PHE A 418 -28.42 1.11 11.49
CA PHE A 418 -29.86 1.25 11.64
C PHE A 418 -30.62 0.24 10.78
N SER A 419 -30.20 0.06 9.52
CA SER A 419 -30.80 -0.90 8.59
C SER A 419 -30.64 -2.33 9.09
N MET A 420 -29.43 -2.71 9.54
CA MET A 420 -29.17 -4.03 10.11
C MET A 420 -29.95 -4.26 11.41
N SER A 421 -29.97 -3.28 12.32
CA SER A 421 -30.75 -3.35 13.56
C SER A 421 -32.24 -3.57 13.27
N THR A 422 -32.80 -2.84 12.31
CA THR A 422 -34.21 -2.96 11.91
C THR A 422 -34.52 -4.34 11.34
N ALA A 423 -33.67 -4.86 10.43
CA ALA A 423 -33.84 -6.18 9.85
C ALA A 423 -33.82 -7.29 10.92
N ILE A 424 -32.85 -7.24 11.84
CA ILE A 424 -32.72 -8.22 12.93
C ILE A 424 -33.88 -8.12 13.92
N ARG A 425 -34.33 -6.92 14.29
CA ARG A 425 -35.52 -6.76 15.16
C ARG A 425 -36.76 -7.40 14.53
N ASN A 426 -37.00 -7.15 13.24
CA ASN A 426 -38.15 -7.72 12.54
C ASN A 426 -38.09 -9.25 12.46
N ALA A 427 -36.90 -9.81 12.24
CA ALA A 427 -36.70 -11.26 12.22
C ALA A 427 -36.91 -11.91 13.60
N LEU A 428 -36.49 -11.23 14.67
CA LEU A 428 -36.63 -11.72 16.05
C LEU A 428 -38.06 -11.57 16.61
N GLN A 429 -38.81 -10.53 16.22
CA GLN A 429 -40.17 -10.27 16.72
C GLN A 429 -41.16 -11.42 16.49
N GLN A 430 -40.85 -12.36 15.60
CA GLN A 430 -41.71 -13.52 15.33
C GLN A 430 -41.47 -14.71 16.27
N LYS A 431 -40.51 -14.66 17.20
CA LYS A 431 -40.12 -15.82 18.02
C LYS A 431 -39.67 -15.42 19.44
N GLY A 432 -40.09 -16.17 20.46
CA GLY A 432 -39.81 -15.85 21.88
C GLY A 432 -38.37 -16.15 22.33
N SER A 433 -38.01 -17.43 22.42
CA SER A 433 -36.62 -17.87 22.62
C SER A 433 -36.15 -18.52 21.34
N SER A 434 -35.06 -18.02 20.76
CA SER A 434 -34.55 -18.48 19.47
C SER A 434 -33.09 -18.86 19.54
N LEU A 435 -32.74 -19.97 18.87
CA LEU A 435 -31.36 -20.30 18.57
C LEU A 435 -30.93 -19.56 17.30
N CYS A 436 -30.06 -18.57 17.45
CA CYS A 436 -29.53 -17.75 16.36
C CYS A 436 -28.12 -18.21 16.00
N VAL A 437 -27.81 -18.35 14.71
CA VAL A 437 -26.47 -18.67 14.22
C VAL A 437 -25.98 -17.51 13.35
N VAL A 438 -24.85 -16.90 13.74
CA VAL A 438 -24.10 -15.93 12.94
C VAL A 438 -23.03 -16.70 12.17
N ALA A 439 -23.24 -16.90 10.86
CA ALA A 439 -22.45 -17.80 10.01
C ALA A 439 -21.34 -17.10 9.21
N ASP A 440 -20.77 -16.06 9.80
CA ASP A 440 -19.70 -15.26 9.22
C ASP A 440 -18.78 -14.71 10.34
N ASP A 441 -17.90 -13.77 10.01
CA ASP A 441 -16.97 -13.10 10.94
C ASP A 441 -17.55 -11.79 11.52
N SER A 442 -18.87 -11.57 11.44
CA SER A 442 -19.49 -10.34 11.92
C SER A 442 -19.56 -10.28 13.44
N VAL A 443 -18.64 -9.54 14.05
CA VAL A 443 -18.74 -9.19 15.46
C VAL A 443 -19.93 -8.25 15.73
N PHE A 444 -20.30 -7.42 14.76
CA PHE A 444 -21.44 -6.49 14.90
C PHE A 444 -22.76 -7.26 15.05
N LEU A 445 -23.03 -8.23 14.18
CA LEU A 445 -24.27 -9.01 14.23
C LEU A 445 -24.40 -9.80 15.54
N THR A 446 -23.32 -10.43 16.00
CA THR A 446 -23.33 -11.13 17.29
C THR A 446 -23.68 -10.20 18.44
N VAL A 447 -23.03 -9.04 18.54
CA VAL A 447 -23.32 -8.05 19.59
C VAL A 447 -24.74 -7.52 19.45
N LEU A 448 -25.21 -7.25 18.23
CA LEU A 448 -26.56 -6.75 17.93
C LEU A 448 -27.66 -7.70 18.43
N ILE A 449 -27.54 -8.99 18.14
CA ILE A 449 -28.52 -9.99 18.57
C ILE A 449 -28.47 -10.14 20.11
N ALA A 450 -27.27 -10.17 20.69
CA ALA A 450 -27.08 -10.30 22.13
C ALA A 450 -27.63 -9.08 22.89
N TYR A 451 -27.53 -7.90 22.29
CA TYR A 451 -28.06 -6.64 22.79
C TYR A 451 -29.59 -6.60 22.73
N ILE A 452 -30.18 -6.86 21.55
CA ILE A 452 -31.63 -6.78 21.30
C ILE A 452 -32.41 -7.86 22.05
N SER A 453 -31.95 -9.12 21.99
CA SER A 453 -32.65 -10.24 22.60
C SER A 453 -31.95 -10.66 23.88
N LYS A 454 -32.67 -10.63 25.01
CA LYS A 454 -32.17 -11.12 26.31
C LYS A 454 -32.38 -12.63 26.50
N THR A 455 -33.15 -13.28 25.63
CA THR A 455 -33.57 -14.69 25.74
C THR A 455 -32.99 -15.60 24.66
N SER A 456 -32.49 -15.04 23.56
CA SER A 456 -31.91 -15.83 22.47
C SER A 456 -30.56 -16.43 22.87
N GLN A 457 -30.34 -17.67 22.41
CA GLN A 457 -29.04 -18.34 22.41
C GLN A 457 -28.36 -18.07 21.08
N ILE A 458 -27.08 -17.70 21.11
CA ILE A 458 -26.35 -17.24 19.93
C ILE A 458 -25.15 -18.14 19.72
N ILE A 459 -25.01 -18.66 18.50
CA ILE A 459 -23.81 -19.35 18.04
C ILE A 459 -23.10 -18.40 17.06
N SER A 460 -21.89 -17.98 17.37
CA SER A 460 -21.04 -17.21 16.44
C SER A 460 -19.98 -18.13 15.84
N MET A 461 -19.89 -18.16 14.52
CA MET A 461 -19.01 -19.11 13.83
C MET A 461 -17.57 -18.62 13.72
N PHE A 462 -17.34 -17.34 13.39
CA PHE A 462 -16.02 -16.72 13.27
C PHE A 462 -14.98 -17.58 12.52
N PRO A 463 -15.24 -17.98 11.27
CA PRO A 463 -14.33 -18.84 10.52
C PRO A 463 -12.94 -18.23 10.30
N GLY A 464 -12.84 -16.90 10.14
CA GLY A 464 -11.58 -16.15 10.01
C GLY A 464 -11.05 -15.62 11.35
N LEU A 465 -11.89 -14.93 12.12
CA LEU A 465 -11.53 -14.32 13.41
C LEU A 465 -11.19 -15.36 14.48
N GLN A 466 -11.86 -16.51 14.45
CA GLN A 466 -11.63 -17.63 15.33
C GLN A 466 -11.63 -17.20 16.81
N GLU A 467 -10.63 -17.60 17.59
CA GLU A 467 -10.50 -17.30 19.02
C GLU A 467 -10.39 -15.80 19.31
N LYS A 468 -9.83 -15.00 18.39
CA LYS A 468 -9.78 -13.54 18.56
C LYS A 468 -11.19 -12.94 18.62
N GLY A 469 -12.12 -13.48 17.83
CA GLY A 469 -13.52 -13.08 17.90
C GLY A 469 -14.14 -13.37 19.27
N THR A 470 -13.88 -14.55 19.83
CA THR A 470 -14.34 -14.90 21.20
C THR A 470 -13.78 -13.96 22.25
N GLN A 471 -12.47 -13.71 22.21
CA GLN A 471 -11.78 -12.83 23.14
C GLN A 471 -12.31 -11.39 23.06
N TYR A 472 -12.52 -10.89 21.83
CA TYR A 472 -13.16 -9.60 21.59
C TYR A 472 -14.56 -9.54 22.23
N LEU A 473 -15.43 -10.53 21.97
CA LEU A 473 -16.79 -10.56 22.52
C LEU A 473 -16.80 -10.58 24.05
N GLN A 474 -15.89 -11.34 24.66
CA GLN A 474 -15.76 -11.42 26.11
C GLN A 474 -15.44 -10.06 26.75
N VAL A 475 -14.65 -9.23 26.06
CA VAL A 475 -14.23 -7.91 26.54
C VAL A 475 -15.33 -6.86 26.36
N VAL A 476 -16.13 -6.94 25.29
CA VAL A 476 -17.19 -5.95 25.02
C VAL A 476 -18.55 -6.31 25.62
N ALA A 477 -18.72 -7.52 26.18
CA ALA A 477 -19.99 -8.04 26.67
C ALA A 477 -20.65 -7.16 27.73
N ASP A 478 -19.90 -6.78 28.76
CA ASP A 478 -20.39 -5.97 29.88
C ASP A 478 -20.84 -4.59 29.40
N ALA A 479 -20.05 -3.95 28.53
CA ALA A 479 -20.36 -2.63 27.98
C ALA A 479 -21.63 -2.64 27.10
N ASN A 480 -21.99 -3.80 26.55
CA ASN A 480 -23.20 -4.00 25.75
C ASN A 480 -24.34 -4.70 26.52
N GLY A 481 -24.18 -4.91 27.84
CA GLY A 481 -25.24 -5.44 28.70
C GLY A 481 -25.74 -6.83 28.28
N PHE A 482 -24.83 -7.71 27.84
CA PHE A 482 -25.12 -9.12 27.60
C PHE A 482 -24.12 -10.03 28.33
N SER A 483 -24.54 -11.26 28.60
CA SER A 483 -23.70 -12.27 29.25
C SER A 483 -23.24 -13.31 28.24
N MET A 484 -21.97 -13.72 28.38
CA MET A 484 -21.32 -14.68 27.49
C MET A 484 -21.85 -16.11 27.60
N ASP A 485 -22.58 -16.43 28.67
CA ASP A 485 -23.30 -17.71 28.81
C ASP A 485 -24.33 -17.95 27.68
N ARG A 486 -24.81 -16.88 27.03
CA ARG A 486 -25.74 -16.95 25.89
C ARG A 486 -25.05 -16.96 24.54
N VAL A 487 -23.72 -16.78 24.49
CA VAL A 487 -22.95 -16.68 23.25
C VAL A 487 -21.92 -17.80 23.20
N LYS A 488 -22.21 -18.80 22.37
CA LYS A 488 -21.32 -19.91 22.10
C LYS A 488 -20.47 -19.58 20.88
N VAL A 489 -19.16 -19.64 21.01
CA VAL A 489 -18.22 -19.49 19.89
C VAL A 489 -17.49 -20.80 19.68
N TYR A 490 -17.48 -21.31 18.45
CA TYR A 490 -16.79 -22.54 18.11
C TYR A 490 -15.37 -22.25 17.62
N GLY A 491 -14.40 -22.52 18.50
CA GLY A 491 -12.99 -22.37 18.17
C GLY A 491 -12.52 -23.30 17.03
N LYS A 492 -11.70 -22.73 16.13
CA LYS A 492 -10.84 -23.33 15.10
C LYS A 492 -11.06 -24.83 14.84
N LYS A 493 -11.95 -25.17 13.88
CA LYS A 493 -11.92 -26.35 12.97
C LYS A 493 -13.31 -26.89 12.56
N LYS A 494 -14.40 -26.40 13.15
CA LYS A 494 -15.74 -26.83 12.70
C LYS A 494 -16.18 -26.04 11.47
N MET A 495 -15.98 -26.64 10.29
CA MET A 495 -16.58 -26.15 9.04
C MET A 495 -18.10 -26.36 8.97
N TYR A 496 -18.64 -27.22 9.82
CA TYR A 496 -20.05 -27.56 9.89
C TYR A 496 -20.47 -27.74 11.35
N LEU A 497 -21.67 -27.25 11.66
CA LEU A 497 -22.33 -27.50 12.94
C LEU A 497 -23.03 -28.86 12.90
N THR A 498 -22.95 -29.62 13.99
CA THR A 498 -23.74 -30.85 14.16
C THR A 498 -24.95 -30.60 15.05
N MET A 499 -25.87 -31.56 15.13
CA MET A 499 -27.00 -31.47 16.08
C MET A 499 -26.52 -31.45 17.53
N ASP A 500 -25.36 -32.01 17.85
CA ASP A 500 -24.80 -31.95 19.21
C ASP A 500 -24.35 -30.52 19.57
N ASP A 501 -23.94 -29.73 18.56
CA ASP A 501 -23.54 -28.35 18.76
C ASP A 501 -24.70 -27.45 19.18
N THR A 502 -25.88 -27.75 18.66
CA THR A 502 -27.10 -27.00 18.93
C THR A 502 -27.90 -27.56 20.10
N ASP A 503 -27.33 -28.45 20.92
CA ASP A 503 -28.02 -29.19 21.98
C ASP A 503 -29.29 -29.89 21.46
N HIS A 504 -29.19 -30.45 20.26
CA HIS A 504 -30.26 -31.05 19.46
C HIS A 504 -31.44 -30.13 19.12
N LYS A 505 -31.26 -28.80 19.23
CA LYS A 505 -32.25 -27.80 18.80
C LYS A 505 -32.06 -27.45 17.34
N LYS A 506 -33.14 -27.10 16.66
CA LYS A 506 -33.08 -26.54 15.30
C LYS A 506 -32.72 -25.06 15.38
N VAL A 507 -31.97 -24.58 14.39
CA VAL A 507 -31.64 -23.16 14.24
C VAL A 507 -32.91 -22.41 13.87
N ASP A 508 -33.23 -21.38 14.65
CA ASP A 508 -34.40 -20.54 14.42
C ASP A 508 -34.13 -19.41 13.43
N LEU A 509 -32.91 -18.88 13.46
CA LEU A 509 -32.49 -17.76 12.64
C LEU A 509 -31.02 -17.93 12.25
N LEU A 510 -30.77 -18.04 10.95
CA LEU A 510 -29.43 -18.02 10.36
C LEU A 510 -29.17 -16.60 9.86
N ILE A 511 -28.03 -16.01 10.23
CA ILE A 511 -27.75 -14.59 10.07
C ILE A 511 -26.33 -14.44 9.53
N GLY A 512 -26.16 -13.53 8.58
CA GLY A 512 -24.86 -13.07 8.11
C GLY A 512 -25.01 -11.72 7.45
N GLU A 513 -23.91 -10.99 7.37
CA GLU A 513 -23.81 -9.77 6.58
C GLU A 513 -23.85 -10.04 5.07
N PRO A 514 -23.12 -11.02 4.50
CA PRO A 514 -22.00 -11.85 5.03
C PRO A 514 -20.59 -11.25 4.89
N PHE A 515 -19.77 -11.34 5.95
CA PHE A 515 -18.38 -10.85 6.01
C PHE A 515 -17.40 -11.94 6.49
N TYR A 516 -16.26 -12.12 5.82
CA TYR A 516 -15.24 -13.09 6.20
C TYR A 516 -13.88 -12.40 6.42
N TYR A 517 -13.32 -12.55 7.62
CA TYR A 517 -12.03 -11.94 7.98
C TYR A 517 -10.89 -12.61 7.22
N GLY A 518 -10.00 -11.80 6.65
CA GLY A 518 -8.93 -12.23 5.75
C GLY A 518 -9.37 -12.38 4.29
N HIS A 519 -10.64 -12.07 3.98
CA HIS A 519 -11.13 -11.98 2.60
C HIS A 519 -11.21 -10.53 2.12
N GLU A 520 -10.67 -9.57 2.86
CA GLU A 520 -10.53 -8.19 2.42
C GLU A 520 -9.62 -8.17 1.17
N GLY A 521 -10.15 -7.67 0.04
CA GLY A 521 -9.47 -7.71 -1.27
C GLY A 521 -9.85 -8.91 -2.15
N MET A 522 -10.67 -9.83 -1.66
CA MET A 522 -11.33 -10.86 -2.49
C MET A 522 -12.51 -10.28 -3.26
N LEU A 523 -13.02 -11.04 -4.22
CA LEU A 523 -14.16 -10.64 -5.04
C LEU A 523 -15.44 -10.61 -4.18
N PRO A 524 -16.33 -9.62 -4.37
CA PRO A 524 -17.53 -9.47 -3.52
C PRO A 524 -18.40 -10.74 -3.44
N TRP A 525 -18.53 -11.48 -4.54
CA TRP A 525 -19.33 -12.71 -4.58
C TRP A 525 -18.70 -13.90 -3.85
N GLN A 526 -17.43 -13.82 -3.42
CA GLN A 526 -16.85 -14.86 -2.55
C GLN A 526 -17.47 -14.85 -1.15
N ASN A 527 -18.14 -13.74 -0.78
CA ASN A 527 -18.97 -13.69 0.43
C ASN A 527 -20.27 -14.52 0.30
N LEU A 528 -20.65 -14.97 -0.91
CA LEU A 528 -21.72 -15.97 -1.11
C LEU A 528 -21.34 -17.38 -0.64
N ARG A 529 -20.15 -17.54 -0.03
CA ARG A 529 -19.80 -18.73 0.74
C ARG A 529 -20.77 -18.97 1.91
N PHE A 530 -21.40 -17.91 2.43
CA PHE A 530 -22.47 -17.96 3.42
C PHE A 530 -23.55 -18.96 3.04
#